data_AF-J9FLT9-F1
#
_entry.id   AF-J9FLT9-F1
#
_cell.length_a   1.000
_cell.length_b   1.000
_cell.length_c   1.000
_cell.angle_alpha   90.00
_cell.angle_beta   90.00
_cell.angle_gamma   90.00
#
_symmetry.space_group_name_H-M   'P 1'
#
loop_
_entity.id
_entity.type
_entity.pdbx_description
1 polymer ?
#
loop_
_entity_poly.entity_id
_entity_poly.type
_entity_poly.pdbx_seq_one_letter_code
_entity_poly.pdbx_strand_id
1 'polypeptide(L)' 'MGYTAAKDCVPADAPYNAEKDIAFFEGLAESYITVKPGMFAIFFPQDGHAPGITPKGVKKVIVKVKA' A
#
# COMPACT_ATOMS: atom_id res chain seq x y z
N MET A 1 7.26 4.41 -2.64
CA MET A 1 6.32 3.44 -2.04
C MET A 1 6.36 3.67 -0.54
N GLY A 2 5.28 4.19 0.02
CA GLY A 2 5.16 4.33 1.47
C GLY A 2 4.84 2.97 2.11
N TYR A 3 5.40 2.71 3.28
CA TYR A 3 5.16 1.51 4.08
C TYR A 3 5.02 1.86 5.56
N THR A 4 4.05 1.21 6.20
CA THR A 4 3.85 1.14 7.65
C THR A 4 3.24 -0.22 7.97
N ALA A 5 3.66 -0.90 9.03
CA ALA A 5 2.97 -2.13 9.46
C ALA A 5 1.52 -1.80 9.83
N ALA A 6 0.54 -2.60 9.39
CA ALA A 6 -0.88 -2.24 9.51
C ALA A 6 -1.34 -2.00 10.95
N LYS A 7 -0.73 -2.68 11.93
CA LYS A 7 -0.98 -2.47 13.37
C LYS A 7 -0.60 -1.07 13.86
N ASP A 8 0.31 -0.39 13.15
CA ASP A 8 0.85 0.93 13.49
C ASP A 8 0.26 2.02 12.57
N CYS A 9 -0.62 1.65 11.62
CA CYS A 9 -1.35 2.60 10.79
C CYS A 9 -2.46 3.31 11.58
N VAL A 10 -2.74 4.57 11.20
CA VAL A 10 -3.90 5.31 11.73
C VAL A 10 -5.16 4.85 11.01
N PRO A 11 -6.18 4.29 11.69
CA PRO A 11 -7.42 3.87 11.05
C PRO A 11 -8.14 5.05 10.39
N ALA A 12 -8.67 4.85 9.19
CA ALA A 12 -9.61 5.80 8.58
C ALA A 12 -11.03 5.59 9.15
N ASP A 13 -11.89 6.61 9.06
CA ASP A 13 -13.32 6.47 9.32
C ASP A 13 -14.04 5.76 8.15
N ALA A 14 -13.59 4.54 7.86
CA ALA A 14 -14.15 3.68 6.83
C ALA A 14 -13.93 2.22 7.22
N PRO A 15 -14.99 1.39 7.31
CA PRO A 15 -14.83 -0.04 7.59
C PRO A 15 -14.14 -0.76 6.43
N TYR A 16 -13.58 -1.93 6.74
CA TYR A 16 -13.08 -2.84 5.72
C TYR A 16 -14.17 -3.20 4.69
N ASN A 17 -13.82 -3.15 3.41
CA ASN A 17 -14.71 -3.53 2.31
C ASN A 17 -14.36 -4.94 1.81
N ALA A 18 -15.21 -5.92 2.13
CA ALA A 18 -15.00 -7.31 1.76
C ALA A 18 -15.10 -7.60 0.25
N GLU A 19 -15.95 -6.87 -0.48
CA GLU A 19 -16.08 -7.04 -1.94
C GLU A 19 -14.81 -6.58 -2.67
N LYS A 20 -14.20 -5.50 -2.18
CA LYS A 20 -12.99 -4.91 -2.78
C LYS A 20 -11.68 -5.40 -2.15
N ASP A 21 -11.74 -6.21 -1.09
CA ASP A 21 -10.59 -6.70 -0.32
C ASP A 21 -9.64 -5.56 0.08
N ILE A 22 -10.19 -4.54 0.75
CA ILE A 22 -9.44 -3.31 1.09
C ILE A 22 -9.90 -2.65 2.39
N ALA A 23 -8.93 -2.13 3.15
CA ALA A 23 -9.12 -1.15 4.21
C ALA A 23 -8.26 0.09 3.91
N PHE A 24 -8.73 1.26 4.32
CA PHE A 24 -7.98 2.51 4.19
C PHE A 24 -7.47 2.99 5.55
N PHE A 25 -6.35 3.71 5.50
CA PHE A 25 -5.69 4.29 6.65
C PHE A 25 -5.41 5.77 6.37
N GLU A 26 -5.30 6.55 7.43
CA GLU A 26 -4.97 7.97 7.38
C GLU A 26 -3.49 8.23 7.70
N GLY A 27 -3.05 9.44 7.39
CA GLY A 27 -1.70 9.90 7.69
C GLY A 27 -0.65 9.53 6.64
N LEU A 28 0.59 9.87 6.97
CA LEU A 28 1.76 9.59 6.16
C LEU A 28 2.35 8.24 6.52
N ALA A 29 2.97 7.58 5.54
CA ALA A 29 3.73 6.35 5.82
C ALA A 29 4.98 6.65 6.66
N GLU A 30 5.40 5.68 7.47
CA GLU A 30 6.59 5.78 8.32
C GLU A 30 7.88 5.69 7.49
N SER A 31 7.87 4.82 6.48
CA SER A 31 9.03 4.55 5.62
C SER A 31 8.70 4.76 4.15
N TYR A 32 9.70 5.22 3.38
CA TYR A 32 9.57 5.45 1.95
C TYR A 32 10.66 4.72 1.17
N ILE A 33 10.24 3.81 0.29
CA ILE A 33 11.13 3.01 -0.55
C ILE A 33 10.96 3.46 -2.01
N THR A 34 12.07 3.83 -2.65
CA THR A 34 12.11 4.11 -4.09
C THR A 34 12.17 2.80 -4.87
N VAL A 35 11.04 2.41 -5.46
CA VAL A 35 10.95 1.23 -6.34
C VAL A 35 11.32 1.66 -7.76
N LYS A 36 12.41 1.12 -8.30
CA LYS A 36 12.91 1.41 -9.65
C LYS A 36 12.32 0.44 -10.69
N PRO A 37 12.37 0.76 -12.00
CA PRO A 37 12.02 -0.20 -13.05
C PRO A 37 12.75 -1.55 -12.85
N GLY A 38 12.02 -2.66 -12.97
CA GLY A 38 12.54 -4.01 -12.73
C GLY A 38 12.49 -4.48 -11.27
N MET A 39 12.24 -3.60 -10.31
CA MET A 39 12.01 -3.98 -8.91
C MET A 39 10.54 -4.25 -8.64
N PHE A 40 10.27 -5.07 -7.62
CA PHE A 40 8.93 -5.32 -7.10
C PHE A 40 8.94 -5.25 -5.57
N ALA A 41 7.75 -5.07 -5.00
CA ALA A 41 7.49 -5.16 -3.56
C ALA A 41 6.33 -6.13 -3.35
N ILE A 42 6.40 -6.94 -2.29
CA ILE A 42 5.34 -7.84 -1.86
C ILE A 42 4.73 -7.23 -0.59
N PHE A 43 3.41 -7.14 -0.53
CA PHE A 43 2.66 -6.71 0.64
C PHE A 43 1.73 -7.83 1.07
N PHE A 44 1.88 -8.26 2.32
CA PHE A 44 0.95 -9.19 2.96
C PHE A 44 -0.28 -8.42 3.48
N PRO A 45 -1.34 -9.12 3.93
CA PRO A 45 -2.53 -8.46 4.49
C PRO A 45 -2.24 -7.52 5.68
N GLN A 46 -1.10 -7.70 6.36
CA GLN A 46 -0.67 -6.90 7.51
C GLN A 46 0.20 -5.70 7.12
N ASP A 47 0.35 -5.39 5.83
CA ASP A 47 1.24 -4.33 5.34
C ASP A 47 0.44 -3.14 4.77
N GLY A 48 0.39 -2.05 5.55
CA GLY A 48 -0.08 -0.76 5.07
C GLY A 48 0.90 -0.20 4.04
N HIS A 49 0.40 0.22 2.88
CA HIS A 49 1.25 0.76 1.82
C HIS A 49 0.60 1.88 1.03
N ALA A 50 1.41 2.88 0.66
CA ALA A 50 1.01 4.06 -0.10
C ALA A 50 1.75 4.08 -1.46
N PRO A 51 1.16 3.55 -2.54
CA PRO A 51 1.77 3.56 -3.86
C PRO A 51 1.56 4.90 -4.60
N GLY A 52 2.24 5.10 -5.73
CA GLY A 52 1.95 6.24 -6.63
C GLY A 52 2.49 7.59 -6.17
N ILE A 53 3.40 7.63 -5.20
CA ILE A 53 4.03 8.84 -4.68
C ILE A 53 5.02 9.41 -5.72
N THR A 54 4.51 10.17 -6.69
CA THR A 54 5.30 10.88 -7.72
C THR A 54 4.41 11.85 -8.50
N PRO A 55 4.91 13.04 -8.89
CA PRO A 55 4.19 13.95 -9.78
C PRO A 55 4.25 13.51 -11.25
N LYS A 56 5.24 12.68 -11.61
CA LYS A 56 5.42 12.12 -12.95
C LYS A 56 4.83 10.71 -12.91
N GLY A 57 3.64 10.51 -13.49
CA GLY A 57 2.93 9.23 -13.45
C GLY A 57 3.83 8.04 -13.84
N VAL A 58 3.48 6.85 -13.36
CA VAL A 58 4.27 5.62 -13.57
C VAL A 58 3.41 4.49 -14.14
N LYS A 59 4.02 3.67 -15.01
CA LYS A 59 3.42 2.41 -15.45
C LYS A 59 3.87 1.29 -14.51
N LYS A 60 2.91 0.56 -13.94
CA LYS A 60 3.14 -0.57 -13.04
C LYS A 60 2.09 -1.65 -13.25
N VAL A 61 2.33 -2.82 -12.67
CA VAL A 61 1.34 -3.90 -12.54
C VAL A 61 1.16 -4.24 -11.06
N ILE A 62 -0.04 -4.69 -10.69
CA ILE A 62 -0.32 -5.26 -9.37
C ILE A 62 -0.81 -6.68 -9.61
N VAL A 63 -0.12 -7.66 -9.02
CA VAL A 63 -0.53 -9.06 -9.06
C VAL A 63 -1.15 -9.39 -7.70
N LYS A 64 -2.39 -9.88 -7.71
CA LYS A 64 -3.11 -10.32 -6.51
C LYS A 64 -3.03 -11.84 -6.43
N VAL A 65 -2.50 -12.35 -5.33
CA VAL A 65 -2.34 -13.79 -5.09
C VAL A 65 -3.15 -14.15 -3.86
N LYS A 66 -4.04 -15.14 -3.98
CA LYS A 66 -4.74 -15.72 -2.82
C LYS A 66 -3.80 -16.73 -2.16
N ALA A 67 -3.73 -16.67 -0.84
CA ALA A 67 -3.17 -17.75 -0.04
C ALA A 67 -4.11 -18.96 -0.04
#